data_AF-A0A527G2B5-F1
#
_entry.id   AF-A0A527G2B5-F1
#
_cell.length_a   1.000
_cell.length_b   1.000
_cell.length_c   1.000
_cell.angle_alpha   90.00
_cell.angle_beta   90.00
_cell.angle_gamma   90.00
#
_symmetry.space_group_name_H-M   'P 1'
#
loop_
_entity.id
_entity.type
_entity.pdbx_description
1 polymer ?
#
loop_
_entity_poly.entity_id
_entity_poly.type
_entity_poly.pdbx_seq_one_letter_code
_entity_poly.pdbx_strand_id
1 'polypeptide(L)'
;DEVYLDRLLTQCAEHLSLLAAPSTLERVYDFDPEAFVQLIDTAQRSVPLLVLDVPHAWTGWTKNTLVKADEIVITATPELANLRNTKNLVDMLKRLRPNDPPPKLII
;
A
#
# COMPACT_ATOMS: atom_id res chain seq x y z
N ASP A 1 14.01 -10.72 -7.79
CA ASP A 1 14.38 -12.13 -7.75
C ASP A 1 13.77 -12.76 -6.52
N GLU A 2 12.94 -13.80 -6.65
CA GLU A 2 12.12 -14.36 -5.56
C GLU A 2 12.98 -14.78 -4.35
N VAL A 3 14.16 -15.35 -4.61
CA VAL A 3 15.12 -15.79 -3.58
C VAL A 3 15.63 -14.62 -2.72
N TYR A 4 15.72 -13.41 -3.27
CA TYR A 4 16.16 -12.24 -2.52
C TYR A 4 15.05 -11.71 -1.60
N LEU A 5 13.81 -11.69 -2.08
CA LEU A 5 12.65 -11.30 -1.28
C LEU A 5 12.45 -12.25 -0.10
N ASP A 6 12.58 -13.55 -0.32
CA ASP A 6 12.44 -14.58 0.72
C ASP A 6 13.45 -14.39 1.87
N ARG A 7 14.66 -13.91 1.56
CA ARG A 7 15.70 -13.59 2.56
C ARG A 7 15.43 -12.31 3.36
N LEU A 8 14.60 -11.40 2.84
CA LEU A 8 14.23 -10.16 3.53
C LEU A 8 12.98 -10.32 4.38
N LEU A 9 12.16 -11.34 4.10
CA LEU A 9 10.96 -11.63 4.86
C LEU A 9 11.31 -12.22 6.22
N THR A 10 10.68 -11.69 7.26
CA THR A 10 10.75 -12.23 8.61
C THR A 10 9.49 -13.05 8.88
N GLN A 11 9.64 -14.30 9.29
CA GLN A 11 8.51 -15.13 9.69
C GLN A 11 7.97 -14.66 11.05
N CYS A 12 6.75 -14.14 11.07
CA CYS A 12 6.07 -13.67 12.28
C CYS A 12 5.12 -14.71 12.87
N ALA A 13 4.55 -15.59 12.04
CA ALA A 13 3.73 -16.73 12.45
C ALA A 13 3.76 -17.83 11.36
N GLU A 14 3.03 -18.94 11.56
CA GLU A 14 2.97 -20.08 10.63
C GLU A 14 2.55 -19.69 9.19
N HIS A 15 1.66 -18.71 9.07
CA HIS A 15 1.14 -18.22 7.79
C HIS A 15 1.29 -16.70 7.62
N LEU A 16 2.24 -16.10 8.34
CA LEU A 16 2.48 -14.66 8.30
C LEU A 16 3.97 -14.37 8.17
N SER A 17 4.33 -13.77 7.04
CA SER A 17 5.66 -13.20 6.79
C SER A 17 5.54 -11.69 6.67
N LEU A 18 6.51 -10.98 7.25
CA LEU A 18 6.55 -9.51 7.27
C LEU A 18 7.82 -9.02 6.59
N LEU A 19 7.66 -8.05 5.69
CA LEU A 19 8.74 -7.20 5.21
C LEU A 19 8.67 -5.87 5.96
N ALA A 20 9.58 -5.63 6.89
CA ALA A 20 9.56 -4.43 7.72
C ALA A 20 10.07 -3.21 6.93
N ALA A 21 9.46 -2.05 7.19
CA ALA A 21 10.00 -0.77 6.74
C ALA A 21 11.36 -0.49 7.43
N PRO A 22 12.25 0.30 6.82
CA PRO A 22 13.51 0.70 7.43
C PRO A 22 13.33 1.34 8.82
N SER A 23 14.20 1.02 9.77
CA SER A 23 14.19 1.57 11.13
C SER A 23 14.92 2.91 11.28
N THR A 24 15.48 3.45 10.19
CA THR A 24 16.20 4.73 10.17
C THR A 24 15.51 5.75 9.27
N LEU A 25 15.66 7.03 9.61
CA LEU A 25 15.13 8.16 8.83
C LEU A 25 16.17 8.75 7.87
N GLU A 26 17.21 8.00 7.54
CA GLU A 26 18.28 8.45 6.65
C GLU A 26 17.82 8.66 5.20
N ARG A 27 16.71 8.02 4.82
CA ARG A 27 16.14 8.10 3.48
C ARG A 27 14.78 8.79 3.52
N VAL A 28 14.60 9.71 2.58
CA VAL A 28 13.33 10.38 2.34
C VAL A 28 12.40 9.41 1.59
N TYR A 29 11.09 9.58 1.76
CA TYR A 29 10.05 8.79 1.09
C TYR A 29 9.74 9.29 -0.34
N ASP A 30 10.63 10.06 -0.95
CA ASP A 30 10.56 10.60 -2.31
C ASP A 30 11.01 9.57 -3.35
N PHE A 31 10.54 8.33 -3.19
CA PHE A 31 10.82 7.26 -4.13
C PHE A 31 10.20 7.54 -5.50
N ASP A 32 10.87 7.02 -6.54
CA ASP A 32 10.32 6.98 -7.88
C ASP A 32 8.92 6.32 -7.88
N PRO A 33 7.96 6.80 -8.69
CA PRO A 33 6.62 6.21 -8.76
C PRO A 33 6.58 4.70 -9.03
N GLU A 34 7.63 4.13 -9.62
CA GLU A 34 7.74 2.71 -9.94
C GLU A 34 8.64 1.92 -8.98
N ALA A 35 9.24 2.57 -7.99
CA ALA A 35 10.26 1.99 -7.11
C ALA A 35 9.84 0.67 -6.42
N PHE A 36 8.55 0.51 -6.14
CA PHE A 36 8.01 -0.67 -5.45
C PHE A 36 7.30 -1.67 -6.37
N VAL A 37 7.16 -1.38 -7.67
CA VAL A 37 6.38 -2.23 -8.60
C VAL A 37 6.96 -3.64 -8.68
N GLN A 38 8.26 -3.77 -8.93
CA GLN A 38 8.90 -5.09 -9.04
C GLN A 38 8.85 -5.89 -7.74
N LEU A 39 8.92 -5.21 -6.58
CA LEU A 39 8.85 -5.85 -5.28
C LEU A 39 7.44 -6.44 -5.04
N ILE A 40 6.40 -5.66 -5.33
CA ILE A 40 5.01 -6.09 -5.23
C ILE A 40 4.74 -7.24 -6.22
N ASP A 41 5.14 -7.09 -7.49
CA ASP A 41 4.94 -8.11 -8.52
C ASP A 41 5.63 -9.44 -8.17
N THR A 42 6.80 -9.39 -7.54
CA THR A 42 7.52 -10.58 -7.08
C THR A 42 6.80 -11.23 -5.90
N ALA A 43 6.37 -10.44 -4.91
CA ALA A 43 5.66 -10.94 -3.74
C ALA A 43 4.33 -11.60 -4.12
N GLN A 44 3.56 -11.00 -5.02
CA GLN A 44 2.26 -11.53 -5.45
C GLN A 44 2.33 -12.92 -6.13
N ARG A 45 3.51 -13.32 -6.63
CA ARG A 45 3.70 -14.64 -7.25
C ARG A 45 3.91 -15.75 -6.22
N SER A 46 4.37 -15.40 -5.01
CA SER A 46 4.76 -16.36 -3.98
C SER A 46 3.75 -16.50 -2.85
N VAL A 47 2.80 -15.55 -2.71
CA VAL A 47 1.79 -15.57 -1.64
C VAL A 47 0.37 -15.45 -2.20
N PRO A 48 -0.63 -16.10 -1.57
CA PRO A 48 -2.03 -15.97 -1.99
C PRO A 48 -2.67 -14.63 -1.61
N LEU A 49 -2.09 -13.92 -0.63
CA LEU A 49 -2.57 -12.64 -0.13
C LEU A 49 -1.39 -11.75 0.26
N LEU A 50 -1.36 -10.52 -0.28
CA LEU A 50 -0.37 -9.50 0.05
C LEU A 50 -1.08 -8.27 0.62
N VAL A 51 -0.72 -7.89 1.84
CA VAL A 51 -1.23 -6.67 2.49
C VAL A 51 -0.14 -5.61 2.44
N LEU A 52 -0.47 -4.44 1.91
CA LEU A 52 0.44 -3.30 1.80
C LEU A 52 0.02 -2.21 2.79
N ASP A 53 0.85 -1.97 3.79
CA ASP A 53 0.72 -0.79 4.64
C ASP A 53 1.42 0.39 3.97
N VAL A 54 0.64 1.34 3.45
CA VAL A 54 1.13 2.51 2.72
C VAL A 54 1.08 3.74 3.61
N PRO A 55 2.05 4.68 3.49
CA PRO A 55 2.06 5.86 4.33
C PRO A 55 0.82 6.74 4.06
N HIS A 56 0.42 7.51 5.06
CA HIS A 56 -0.60 8.55 4.95
C HIS A 56 -0.09 9.76 4.13
N ALA A 57 0.35 9.53 2.90
CA ALA A 57 0.92 10.52 1.99
C ALA A 57 0.53 10.22 0.54
N TRP A 58 0.23 11.28 -0.22
CA TRP A 58 -0.13 11.18 -1.64
C TRP A 58 1.09 11.42 -2.54
N THR A 59 1.98 10.43 -2.60
CA THR A 59 3.18 10.44 -3.44
C THR A 59 2.92 9.73 -4.76
N GLY A 60 3.88 9.81 -5.69
CA GLY A 60 3.79 9.09 -6.97
C GLY A 60 3.66 7.58 -6.79
N TRP A 61 4.46 7.01 -5.87
CA TRP A 61 4.46 5.57 -5.64
C TRP A 61 3.21 5.09 -4.89
N THR A 62 2.72 5.83 -3.87
CA THR A 62 1.48 5.42 -3.18
C THR A 62 0.28 5.47 -4.11
N LYS A 63 0.21 6.50 -4.97
CA LYS A 63 -0.82 6.57 -6.02
C LYS A 63 -0.74 5.36 -6.96
N ASN A 64 0.44 5.02 -7.48
CA ASN A 64 0.60 3.89 -8.39
C ASN A 64 0.23 2.56 -7.73
N THR A 65 0.65 2.34 -6.49
CA THR A 65 0.28 1.16 -5.71
C THR A 65 -1.23 1.06 -5.52
N LEU A 66 -1.89 2.15 -5.09
CA LEU A 66 -3.33 2.15 -4.85
C LEU A 66 -4.16 1.96 -6.13
N VAL A 67 -3.73 2.51 -7.27
CA VAL A 67 -4.42 2.33 -8.56
C VAL A 67 -4.41 0.86 -9.01
N LYS A 68 -3.33 0.13 -8.71
CA LYS A 68 -3.16 -1.29 -9.09
C LYS A 68 -3.70 -2.28 -8.06
N ALA A 69 -4.07 -1.83 -6.86
CA ALA A 69 -4.58 -2.72 -5.82
C ALA A 69 -5.97 -3.29 -6.21
N ASP A 70 -6.25 -4.53 -5.82
CA ASP A 70 -7.57 -5.15 -6.01
C ASP A 70 -8.60 -4.56 -5.02
N GLU A 71 -8.21 -4.48 -3.75
CA GLU A 71 -9.01 -3.90 -2.67
C GLU A 71 -8.27 -2.76 -1.97
N ILE A 72 -9.02 -1.75 -1.54
CA ILE A 72 -8.49 -0.63 -0.78
C ILE A 72 -9.33 -0.46 0.48
N VAL A 73 -8.67 -0.42 1.63
CA VAL A 73 -9.25 -0.08 2.93
C VAL A 73 -8.63 1.24 3.39
N ILE A 74 -9.48 2.20 3.71
CA ILE A 74 -9.08 3.49 4.28
C ILE A 74 -9.56 3.54 5.71
N THR A 75 -8.66 3.83 6.63
CA THR A 75 -8.97 4.08 8.03
C THR A 75 -8.90 5.58 8.29
N ALA A 76 -9.88 6.13 8.99
CA ALA A 76 -9.93 7.55 9.31
C ALA A 76 -10.58 7.79 10.67
N THR A 77 -9.97 8.60 11.52
CA THR A 77 -10.65 9.00 12.77
C THR A 77 -11.75 10.04 12.47
N PRO A 78 -12.81 10.12 13.30
CA PRO A 78 -13.98 10.98 13.05
C PRO A 78 -13.70 12.46 13.37
N GLU A 79 -12.70 13.03 12.70
CA GLU A 79 -12.37 14.45 12.71
C GLU A 79 -12.56 15.02 11.28
N LEU A 80 -13.14 16.21 11.15
CA LEU A 80 -13.33 17.00 9.93
C LEU A 80 -12.13 16.98 8.99
N ALA A 81 -10.91 17.22 9.49
CA ALA A 81 -9.72 17.19 8.64
C ALA A 81 -9.50 15.82 8.00
N ASN A 82 -9.67 14.75 8.78
CA ASN A 82 -9.52 13.37 8.32
C ASN A 82 -10.66 12.95 7.39
N LEU A 83 -11.90 13.35 7.67
CA LEU A 83 -13.05 13.09 6.82
C LEU A 83 -12.93 13.83 5.47
N ARG A 84 -12.45 15.08 5.47
CA ARG A 84 -12.17 15.83 4.24
C ARG A 84 -11.09 15.15 3.41
N ASN A 85 -9.97 14.78 4.03
CA ASN A 85 -8.87 14.11 3.33
C ASN A 85 -9.31 12.74 2.79
N THR A 86 -10.06 11.97 3.58
CA THR A 86 -10.66 10.69 3.19
C THR A 86 -11.59 10.86 2.00
N LYS A 87 -12.49 11.86 2.02
CA LYS A 87 -13.37 12.14 0.88
C LYS A 87 -12.58 12.41 -0.39
N ASN A 88 -11.53 13.24 -0.31
CA ASN A 88 -10.68 13.53 -1.46
C ASN A 88 -9.97 12.28 -2.00
N LEU A 89 -9.48 11.41 -1.12
CA LEU A 89 -8.87 10.13 -1.51
C LEU A 89 -9.88 9.20 -2.19
N VAL A 90 -11.06 9.02 -1.58
CA VAL A 90 -12.13 8.17 -2.14
C VAL A 90 -12.57 8.67 -3.51
N ASP A 91 -12.81 9.97 -3.66
CA ASP A 91 -13.24 10.56 -4.94
C ASP A 91 -12.15 10.40 -6.02
N MET A 92 -10.90 10.63 -5.67
CA MET A 92 -9.77 10.43 -6.58
C MET A 92 -9.66 8.97 -7.01
N LEU A 93 -9.72 8.02 -6.07
CA LEU A 93 -9.58 6.59 -6.36
C LEU A 93 -10.75 6.09 -7.20
N LYS A 94 -11.99 6.49 -6.93
CA LYS A 94 -13.15 6.16 -7.78
C LYS A 94 -12.95 6.63 -9.22
N ARG A 95 -12.36 7.81 -9.42
CA ARG A 95 -12.08 8.33 -10.77
C ARG A 95 -10.96 7.56 -11.47
N LEU A 96 -9.91 7.18 -10.72
CA LEU A 96 -8.76 6.47 -11.29
C LEU A 96 -9.03 4.97 -11.51
N ARG A 97 -10.01 4.41 -10.79
CA ARG A 97 -10.38 3.00 -10.78
C ARG A 97 -11.86 2.82 -11.14
N PRO A 98 -12.31 3.22 -12.35
CA PRO A 98 -13.73 3.24 -12.70
C PRO A 98 -14.37 1.84 -12.80
N ASN A 99 -13.56 0.79 -12.97
CA ASN A 99 -14.02 -0.59 -13.13
C ASN A 99 -13.82 -1.44 -11.86
N ASP A 100 -13.16 -0.91 -10.84
CA ASP A 100 -12.85 -1.63 -9.61
C ASP A 100 -13.84 -1.29 -8.48
N PRO A 101 -13.95 -2.14 -7.44
CA PRO A 101 -14.74 -1.82 -6.26
C PRO A 101 -14.27 -0.51 -5.59
N PRO A 102 -15.21 0.31 -5.08
CA PRO A 102 -14.86 1.53 -4.36
C PRO A 102 -14.09 1.22 -3.07
N PRO A 103 -13.22 2.13 -2.59
CA PRO A 103 -12.51 1.94 -1.32
C PRO A 103 -13.48 1.74 -0.14
N LYS A 104 -13.15 0.79 0.74
CA LYS A 104 -13.87 0.53 2.00
C LYS A 104 -13.37 1.52 3.06
N LEU A 105 -14.27 2.26 3.69
CA LEU A 105 -13.93 3.20 4.76
C LEU A 105 -14.27 2.60 6.12
N ILE A 106 -13.30 2.63 7.03
CA ILE A 106 -13.44 2.28 8.45
C ILE A 106 -13.20 3.55 9.28
N ILE A 107 -14.13 3.84 10.19
CA ILE A 107 -14.08 4.99 11.11
C ILE A 107 -13.95 4.50 12.55
#